data_AF-A0A5Y7F1T4-F1
#
_entry.id   AF-A0A5Y7F1T4-F1
#
_cell.length_a   1.000
_cell.length_b   1.000
_cell.length_c   1.000
_cell.angle_alpha   90.00
_cell.angle_beta   90.00
_cell.angle_gamma   90.00
#
_symmetry.space_group_name_H-M   'P 1'
#
loop_
_entity.id
_entity.type
_entity.pdbx_description
1 polymer ?
#
loop_
_entity_poly.entity_id
_entity_poly.type
_entity_poly.pdbx_seq_one_letter_code
_entity_poly.pdbx_strand_id
1 'polypeptide(L)'
;MDILKLAIKDFLSLKFLKFALIPLIFSLILMLFLGVLGFSALLDYFNSLFSVGEDSFWAWFYALHFVQILITLISVLFSGFVIIFASVFLALFITSFLTPLIVKQINNKYYHHEVQNISNMYIIFEIFKIFLKFIGIFLLCTLALFLPFINLFVYYLAFYYLFHKLLMLDITSSVLDKENFKIFNTQASTFEFKFSTLCFYLLSSIPLLGIFLQVFFVIFLTHLAYQRILKLEVKG
;
A
#
# COMPACT_ATOMS: atom_id res chain seq x y z
N MET A 1 23.08 9.71 13.73
CA MET A 1 22.35 10.63 12.82
C MET A 1 20.89 10.27 12.88
N ASP A 2 19.97 11.24 12.95
CA ASP A 2 18.53 10.95 12.95
C ASP A 2 18.16 10.21 11.64
N ILE A 3 17.55 9.02 11.77
CA ILE A 3 17.15 8.14 10.65
C ILE A 3 16.26 8.91 9.68
N LEU A 4 15.38 9.76 10.20
CA LEU A 4 14.49 10.58 9.39
C LEU A 4 15.27 11.55 8.50
N LYS A 5 16.26 12.24 9.07
CA LYS A 5 17.11 13.19 8.34
C LYS A 5 17.92 12.49 7.23
N LEU A 6 18.43 11.29 7.52
CA LEU A 6 19.16 10.48 6.55
C LEU A 6 18.23 10.04 5.40
N ALA A 7 17.06 9.50 5.73
CA ALA A 7 16.08 9.06 4.74
C ALA A 7 15.58 10.21 3.85
N ILE A 8 15.33 11.40 4.41
CA ILE A 8 14.94 12.59 3.63
C ILE A 8 16.07 13.01 2.69
N LYS A 9 17.32 13.06 3.19
CA LYS A 9 18.50 13.41 2.37
C LYS A 9 18.67 12.45 1.19
N ASP A 10 18.48 11.15 1.43
CA ASP A 10 18.60 10.15 0.37
C ASP A 10 17.43 10.22 -0.60
N PHE A 11 16.19 10.30 -0.12
CA PHE A 11 15.01 10.42 -0.96
C PHE A 11 15.07 11.62 -1.92
N LEU A 12 15.53 12.77 -1.43
CA LEU A 12 15.69 13.98 -2.25
C LEU A 12 16.89 13.95 -3.20
N SER A 13 17.73 12.92 -3.13
CA SER A 13 18.81 12.76 -4.11
C SER A 13 18.23 12.37 -5.49
N LEU A 14 18.85 12.90 -6.56
CA LEU A 14 18.41 12.63 -7.94
C LEU A 14 18.28 11.13 -8.26
N LYS A 15 19.09 10.30 -7.62
CA LYS A 15 19.11 8.86 -7.85
C LYS A 15 17.85 8.17 -7.31
N PHE A 16 17.48 8.46 -6.06
CA PHE A 16 16.28 7.89 -5.45
C PHE A 16 15.00 8.56 -5.94
N LEU A 17 15.06 9.84 -6.32
CA LEU A 17 13.92 10.51 -6.96
C LEU A 17 13.55 9.84 -8.29
N LYS A 18 14.54 9.43 -9.10
CA LYS A 18 14.28 8.63 -10.32
C LYS A 18 13.57 7.31 -10.01
N PHE A 19 13.91 6.65 -8.90
CA PHE A 19 13.21 5.46 -8.46
C PHE A 19 11.77 5.76 -8.03
N ALA A 20 11.53 6.85 -7.29
CA ALA A 20 10.20 7.27 -6.89
C ALA A 20 9.29 7.63 -8.08
N LEU A 21 9.87 8.18 -9.15
CA LEU A 21 9.13 8.54 -10.36
C LEU A 21 8.62 7.32 -11.14
N ILE A 22 9.27 6.15 -11.03
CA ILE A 22 8.85 4.95 -11.76
C ILE A 22 7.45 4.48 -11.30
N PRO A 23 7.22 4.09 -10.02
CA PRO A 23 5.88 3.76 -9.54
C PRO A 23 4.86 4.87 -9.80
N LEU A 24 5.27 6.13 -9.64
CA LEU A 24 4.40 7.29 -9.86
C LEU A 24 3.88 7.35 -11.30
N ILE A 25 4.77 7.31 -12.29
CA ILE A 25 4.37 7.45 -13.70
C ILE A 25 3.45 6.31 -14.11
N PHE A 26 3.79 5.06 -13.80
CA PHE A 26 2.96 3.91 -14.14
C PHE A 26 1.60 3.95 -13.44
N SER A 27 1.56 4.36 -12.18
CA SER A 27 0.31 4.47 -11.43
C SER A 27 -0.56 5.63 -11.93
N LEU A 28 0.04 6.76 -12.34
CA LEU A 28 -0.68 7.86 -12.96
C LEU A 28 -1.24 7.48 -14.34
N ILE A 29 -0.48 6.73 -15.15
CA ILE A 29 -0.97 6.21 -16.44
C ILE A 29 -2.17 5.29 -16.20
N LEU A 30 -2.08 4.35 -15.25
CA LEU A 30 -3.20 3.49 -14.90
C LEU A 30 -4.39 4.31 -14.40
N MET A 31 -4.15 5.30 -13.54
CA MET A 31 -5.18 6.18 -12.99
C MET A 31 -5.93 6.94 -14.09
N LEU A 32 -5.22 7.49 -15.07
CA LEU A 32 -5.82 8.17 -16.21
C LEU A 32 -6.60 7.20 -17.10
N PHE A 33 -6.03 6.03 -17.39
CA PHE A 33 -6.67 4.99 -18.20
C PHE A 33 -7.98 4.50 -17.56
N LEU A 34 -7.94 4.15 -16.28
CA LEU A 34 -9.12 3.73 -15.53
C LEU A 34 -10.06 4.89 -15.22
N GLY A 35 -9.58 6.14 -15.15
CA GLY A 35 -10.42 7.32 -15.00
C GLY A 35 -11.38 7.52 -16.16
N VAL A 36 -10.89 7.34 -17.39
CA VAL A 36 -11.72 7.45 -18.60
C VAL A 36 -12.73 6.30 -18.71
N LEU A 37 -12.34 5.08 -18.35
CA LEU A 37 -13.16 3.88 -18.53
C LEU A 37 -14.06 3.53 -17.34
N GLY A 38 -13.59 3.78 -16.13
CA GLY A 38 -14.19 3.29 -14.90
C GLY A 38 -15.48 4.02 -14.54
N PHE A 39 -15.54 5.34 -14.78
CA PHE A 39 -16.75 6.11 -14.53
C PHE A 39 -17.87 5.73 -15.51
N SER A 40 -17.57 5.67 -16.81
CA SER A 40 -18.56 5.30 -17.82
C SER A 40 -19.09 3.88 -17.61
N ALA A 41 -18.20 2.91 -17.37
CA ALA A 41 -18.61 1.52 -17.14
C ALA A 41 -19.58 1.37 -15.96
N LEU A 42 -19.35 2.10 -14.87
CA LEU A 42 -20.17 2.02 -13.67
C LEU A 42 -21.50 2.78 -13.82
N LEU A 43 -21.47 3.94 -14.47
CA LEU A 43 -22.67 4.68 -14.83
C LEU A 43 -23.58 3.83 -15.74
N ASP A 44 -23.01 3.25 -16.80
CA ASP A 44 -23.74 2.40 -17.74
C ASP A 44 -24.31 1.14 -17.06
N TYR A 45 -23.54 0.54 -16.14
CA TYR A 45 -24.02 -0.57 -15.32
C TYR A 45 -25.27 -0.18 -14.52
N PHE A 46 -25.24 0.94 -13.78
CA PHE A 46 -26.42 1.38 -13.03
C PHE A 46 -27.58 1.75 -13.96
N ASN A 47 -27.32 2.45 -15.06
CA ASN A 47 -28.35 2.79 -16.04
C ASN A 47 -29.07 1.52 -16.57
N SER A 48 -28.31 0.46 -16.87
CA SER A 48 -28.85 -0.82 -17.31
C SER A 48 -29.64 -1.58 -16.23
N LEU A 49 -29.26 -1.39 -14.96
CA LEU A 49 -29.94 -2.02 -13.82
C LEU A 49 -31.33 -1.41 -13.60
N PHE A 50 -31.48 -0.11 -13.88
CA PHE A 50 -32.74 0.62 -13.74
C PHE A 50 -33.56 0.73 -15.02
N SER A 51 -33.02 0.34 -16.19
CA SER A 51 -33.75 0.23 -17.46
C SER A 51 -34.65 -1.02 -17.51
N VAL A 52 -35.47 -1.21 -16.48
CA VAL A 52 -36.55 -2.21 -16.43
C VAL A 52 -37.76 -1.62 -17.15
N GLY A 53 -38.70 -2.45 -17.63
CA GLY A 53 -39.85 -2.02 -18.45
C GLY A 53 -40.52 -0.73 -17.97
N GLU A 54 -40.99 0.08 -18.92
CA GLU A 54 -41.41 1.48 -18.71
C GLU A 54 -42.44 1.67 -17.59
N ASP A 55 -43.29 0.67 -17.35
CA ASP A 55 -44.34 0.69 -16.31
C ASP A 55 -43.87 0.14 -14.93
N SER A 56 -42.58 -0.12 -14.76
CA SER A 56 -42.05 -0.68 -13.52
C SER A 56 -41.82 0.38 -12.44
N PHE A 57 -41.97 -0.01 -11.18
CA PHE A 57 -41.59 0.82 -10.03
C PHE A 57 -40.15 1.34 -10.13
N TRP A 58 -39.23 0.53 -10.68
CA TRP A 58 -37.83 0.90 -10.88
C TRP A 58 -37.64 2.00 -11.92
N ALA A 59 -38.41 1.99 -13.00
CA ALA A 59 -38.40 3.06 -14.01
C ALA A 59 -38.91 4.38 -13.43
N TRP A 60 -40.02 4.35 -12.67
CA TRP A 60 -40.52 5.52 -11.95
C TRP A 60 -39.51 6.06 -10.93
N PHE A 61 -38.89 5.19 -10.13
CA PHE A 61 -37.90 5.58 -9.13
C PHE A 61 -36.65 6.20 -9.77
N TYR A 62 -36.16 5.63 -10.88
CA TYR A 62 -35.00 6.13 -11.63
C TYR A 62 -35.28 7.45 -12.37
N ALA A 63 -36.54 7.72 -12.76
CA ALA A 63 -36.93 8.98 -13.38
C ALA A 63 -36.84 10.18 -12.42
N LEU A 64 -36.77 9.94 -11.10
CA LEU A 64 -36.61 11.00 -10.12
C LEU A 64 -35.21 11.63 -10.25
N HIS A 65 -35.14 12.94 -10.52
CA HIS A 65 -33.87 13.66 -10.72
C HIS A 65 -32.85 13.47 -9.58
N PHE A 66 -33.31 13.40 -8.32
CA PHE A 66 -32.40 13.19 -7.19
C PHE A 66 -31.75 11.79 -7.21
N VAL A 67 -32.43 10.78 -7.75
CA VAL A 67 -31.92 9.41 -7.88
C VAL A 67 -30.81 9.37 -8.92
N GLN A 68 -30.97 10.05 -10.06
CA GLN A 68 -29.93 10.15 -11.09
C GLN A 68 -28.68 10.87 -10.57
N ILE A 69 -28.86 11.94 -9.79
CA ILE A 69 -27.75 12.64 -9.10
C ILE A 69 -27.05 11.69 -8.13
N LEU A 70 -27.82 10.96 -7.33
CA LEU A 70 -27.25 10.00 -6.37
C LEU A 70 -26.47 8.88 -7.07
N ILE A 71 -27.01 8.31 -8.14
CA ILE A 71 -26.34 7.28 -8.95
C ILE A 71 -25.03 7.84 -9.53
N THR A 72 -25.08 9.04 -10.11
CA THR A 72 -23.88 9.69 -10.65
C THR A 72 -22.83 9.90 -9.56
N LEU A 73 -23.23 10.39 -8.38
CA LEU A 73 -22.33 10.58 -7.24
C LEU A 73 -21.73 9.26 -6.76
N ILE A 74 -22.54 8.22 -6.61
CA ILE A 74 -22.06 6.89 -6.21
C ILE A 74 -21.09 6.34 -7.27
N SER A 75 -21.39 6.49 -8.56
CA SER A 75 -20.51 6.07 -9.65
C SER A 75 -19.17 6.80 -9.61
N VAL A 76 -19.16 8.13 -9.44
CA VAL A 76 -17.91 8.90 -9.33
C VAL A 76 -17.12 8.48 -8.09
N LEU A 77 -17.77 8.38 -6.92
CA LEU A 77 -17.10 8.06 -5.67
C LEU A 77 -16.53 6.63 -5.69
N PHE A 78 -17.32 5.66 -6.15
CA PHE A 78 -16.91 4.26 -6.19
C PHE A 78 -15.85 4.01 -7.26
N SER A 79 -16.03 4.56 -8.47
CA SER A 79 -14.99 4.46 -9.51
C SER A 79 -13.70 5.15 -9.05
N GLY A 80 -13.78 6.37 -8.51
CA GLY A 80 -12.64 7.09 -7.95
C GLY A 80 -11.92 6.30 -6.86
N PHE A 81 -12.68 5.67 -5.94
CA PHE A 81 -12.14 4.78 -4.93
C PHE A 81 -11.38 3.60 -5.56
N VAL A 82 -12.00 2.86 -6.48
CA VAL A 82 -11.36 1.69 -7.13
C VAL A 82 -10.12 2.11 -7.92
N ILE A 83 -10.18 3.20 -8.67
CA ILE A 83 -9.08 3.75 -9.47
C ILE A 83 -7.89 4.11 -8.57
N ILE A 84 -8.13 4.84 -7.49
CA ILE A 84 -7.09 5.25 -6.54
C ILE A 84 -6.47 4.01 -5.90
N PHE A 85 -7.28 3.08 -5.39
CA PHE A 85 -6.77 1.87 -4.75
C PHE A 85 -5.95 1.03 -5.73
N ALA A 86 -6.45 0.79 -6.95
CA ALA A 86 -5.71 0.05 -7.98
C ALA A 86 -4.36 0.74 -8.31
N SER A 87 -4.33 2.06 -8.35
CA SER A 87 -3.12 2.85 -8.61
C SER A 87 -2.12 2.75 -7.46
N VAL A 88 -2.57 2.86 -6.20
CA VAL A 88 -1.71 2.68 -5.02
C VAL A 88 -1.18 1.25 -4.93
N PHE A 89 -2.01 0.24 -5.21
CA PHE A 89 -1.58 -1.17 -5.27
C PHE A 89 -0.54 -1.41 -6.37
N LEU A 90 -0.71 -0.79 -7.54
CA LEU A 90 0.30 -0.85 -8.60
C LEU A 90 1.60 -0.19 -8.17
N ALA A 91 1.55 0.98 -7.51
CA ALA A 91 2.73 1.66 -6.98
C ALA A 91 3.50 0.79 -5.97
N LEU A 92 2.77 0.15 -5.05
CA LEU A 92 3.30 -0.82 -4.09
C LEU A 92 3.97 -2.01 -4.80
N PHE A 93 3.29 -2.59 -5.78
CA PHE A 93 3.79 -3.72 -6.56
C PHE A 93 5.05 -3.38 -7.34
N ILE A 94 5.09 -2.23 -8.02
CA ILE A 94 6.29 -1.79 -8.74
C ILE A 94 7.42 -1.55 -7.74
N THR A 95 7.13 -0.88 -6.62
CA THR A 95 8.15 -0.56 -5.62
C THR A 95 8.81 -1.80 -5.03
N SER A 96 8.08 -2.91 -4.84
CA SER A 96 8.70 -4.15 -4.31
C SER A 96 9.79 -4.72 -5.23
N PHE A 97 9.70 -4.52 -6.54
CA PHE A 97 10.81 -4.85 -7.45
C PHE A 97 11.97 -3.87 -7.36
N LEU A 98 11.71 -2.61 -6.99
CA LEU A 98 12.75 -1.61 -6.77
C LEU A 98 13.42 -1.75 -5.40
N THR A 99 12.77 -2.36 -4.41
CA THR A 99 13.27 -2.49 -3.04
C THR A 99 14.68 -3.08 -2.96
N PRO A 100 15.02 -4.20 -3.62
CA PRO A 100 16.39 -4.72 -3.62
C PRO A 100 17.43 -3.75 -4.18
N LEU A 101 17.06 -2.96 -5.20
CA LEU A 101 17.93 -1.94 -5.79
C LEU A 101 18.15 -0.76 -4.84
N ILE A 102 17.08 -0.32 -4.17
CA ILE A 102 17.14 0.75 -3.16
C ILE A 102 18.03 0.32 -2.00
N VAL A 103 17.80 -0.88 -1.46
CA VAL A 103 18.56 -1.45 -0.35
C VAL A 103 20.05 -1.57 -0.71
N LYS A 104 20.37 -2.13 -1.88
CA LYS A 104 21.76 -2.24 -2.34
C LYS A 104 22.46 -0.88 -2.42
N GLN A 105 21.76 0.16 -2.87
CA GLN A 105 22.34 1.49 -2.96
C GLN A 105 22.58 2.12 -1.59
N ILE A 106 21.64 2.00 -0.66
CA ILE A 106 21.79 2.48 0.72
C ILE A 106 22.93 1.73 1.41
N ASN A 107 22.95 0.41 1.28
CA ASN A 107 23.97 -0.45 1.86
C ASN A 107 25.37 -0.07 1.39
N ASN A 108 25.57 0.03 0.08
CA ASN A 108 26.86 0.42 -0.50
C ASN A 108 27.30 1.84 -0.12
N LYS A 109 26.35 2.73 0.21
CA LYS A 109 26.66 4.10 0.57
C LYS A 109 27.04 4.26 2.05
N TYR A 110 26.45 3.48 2.95
CA TYR A 110 26.56 3.73 4.39
C TYR A 110 26.95 2.52 5.25
N TYR A 111 26.53 1.31 4.92
CA TYR A 111 26.60 0.19 5.88
C TYR A 111 27.61 -0.89 5.48
N HIS A 112 27.80 -1.10 4.18
CA HIS A 112 28.73 -2.09 3.61
C HIS A 112 28.54 -3.49 4.21
N HIS A 113 27.28 -3.87 4.45
CA HIS A 113 26.90 -5.18 4.99
C HIS A 113 26.78 -6.21 3.87
N GLU A 114 27.18 -7.45 4.11
CA GLU A 114 26.97 -8.52 3.14
C GLU A 114 25.50 -8.94 3.12
N VAL A 115 24.83 -8.71 1.98
CA VAL A 115 23.43 -9.10 1.81
C VAL A 115 23.38 -10.52 1.26
N GLN A 116 22.74 -11.43 2.00
CA GLN A 116 22.44 -12.78 1.52
C GLN A 116 21.01 -12.85 0.99
N ASN A 117 20.82 -13.47 -0.18
CA ASN A 117 19.49 -13.62 -0.75
C ASN A 117 18.67 -14.66 0.02
N ILE A 118 17.46 -14.26 0.41
CA ILE A 118 16.44 -15.16 0.91
C ILE A 118 15.75 -15.86 -0.26
N SER A 119 15.36 -17.12 -0.08
CA SER A 119 14.69 -17.89 -1.14
C SER A 119 13.34 -17.26 -1.50
N ASN A 120 13.14 -16.99 -2.80
CA ASN A 120 11.88 -16.46 -3.32
C ASN A 120 10.68 -17.35 -2.94
N MET A 121 10.86 -18.67 -2.91
CA MET A 121 9.80 -19.60 -2.50
C MET A 121 9.37 -19.39 -1.04
N TYR A 122 10.34 -19.08 -0.17
CA TYR A 122 10.04 -18.79 1.23
C TYR A 122 9.27 -17.47 1.38
N ILE A 123 9.67 -16.43 0.63
CA ILE A 123 8.98 -15.13 0.62
C ILE A 123 7.53 -15.29 0.12
N ILE A 124 7.31 -16.02 -0.98
CA ILE A 124 5.98 -16.29 -1.53
C ILE A 124 5.10 -17.01 -0.50
N PHE A 125 5.66 -17.98 0.23
CA PHE A 125 4.93 -18.69 1.27
C PHE A 125 4.56 -17.79 2.45
N GLU A 126 5.44 -16.86 2.85
CA GLU A 126 5.12 -15.87 3.88
C GLU A 126 4.06 -14.86 3.41
N ILE A 127 4.10 -14.42 2.15
CA ILE A 127 3.02 -13.62 1.53
C ILE A 127 1.69 -14.36 1.64
N PHE A 128 1.64 -15.63 1.25
CA PHE A 128 0.43 -16.44 1.33
C PHE A 128 -0.14 -16.51 2.76
N LYS A 129 0.71 -16.72 3.78
CA LYS A 129 0.29 -16.69 5.19
C LYS A 129 -0.25 -15.33 5.62
N ILE A 130 0.36 -14.23 5.17
CA ILE A 130 -0.10 -12.87 5.47
C ILE A 130 -1.51 -12.68 4.90
N PHE A 131 -1.74 -13.08 3.65
CA PHE A 131 -3.06 -13.00 3.02
C PHE A 131 -4.09 -13.87 3.72
N LEU A 132 -3.74 -15.10 4.12
CA LEU A 132 -4.67 -15.97 4.85
C LEU A 132 -5.09 -15.37 6.20
N LYS A 133 -4.14 -14.80 6.96
CA LYS A 133 -4.44 -14.07 8.20
C LYS A 133 -5.26 -12.82 7.94
N PHE A 134 -4.94 -12.08 6.87
CA PHE A 134 -5.70 -10.91 6.47
C PHE A 134 -7.15 -11.25 6.15
N ILE A 135 -7.43 -12.33 5.42
CA ILE A 135 -8.79 -12.80 5.13
C ILE A 135 -9.56 -13.06 6.43
N GLY A 136 -8.93 -13.74 7.40
CA GLY A 136 -9.54 -13.97 8.72
C GLY A 136 -9.86 -12.67 9.48
N ILE A 137 -8.91 -11.74 9.52
CA ILE A 137 -9.10 -10.41 10.12
C ILE A 137 -10.21 -9.65 9.38
N PHE A 138 -10.20 -9.67 8.05
CA PHE A 138 -11.15 -8.97 7.21
C PHE A 138 -12.58 -9.47 7.44
N LEU A 139 -12.79 -10.79 7.51
CA LEU A 139 -14.09 -11.38 7.86
C LEU A 139 -14.57 -10.96 9.25
N LEU A 140 -13.67 -10.94 10.24
CA LEU A 140 -13.99 -10.49 11.59
C LEU A 140 -14.34 -8.99 11.62
N CYS A 141 -13.62 -8.18 10.84
CA CYS A 141 -13.91 -6.76 10.66
C CYS A 141 -15.28 -6.54 10.00
N THR A 142 -15.69 -7.38 9.04
CA THR A 142 -17.04 -7.34 8.45
C THR A 142 -18.12 -7.54 9.50
N LEU A 143 -17.95 -8.49 10.42
CA LEU A 143 -18.89 -8.70 11.53
C LEU A 143 -18.90 -7.51 12.50
N ALA A 144 -17.76 -6.86 12.72
CA ALA A 144 -17.66 -5.69 13.57
C ALA A 144 -18.26 -4.41 12.96
N LEU A 145 -18.67 -4.41 11.68
CA LEU A 145 -19.38 -3.28 11.05
C LEU A 145 -20.77 -3.01 11.66
N PHE A 146 -21.37 -4.02 12.31
CA PHE A 146 -22.65 -3.85 13.00
C PHE A 146 -22.52 -3.05 14.31
N LEU A 147 -21.29 -2.82 14.79
CA LEU A 147 -21.04 -2.04 16.00
C LEU A 147 -20.92 -0.54 15.65
N PRO A 148 -21.71 0.35 16.28
CA PRO A 148 -21.60 1.79 16.06
C PRO A 148 -20.21 2.31 16.46
N PHE A 149 -19.74 3.34 15.78
CA PHE A 149 -18.40 3.97 15.92
C PHE A 149 -17.21 3.08 15.51
N ILE A 150 -17.22 1.79 15.82
CA ILE A 150 -16.18 0.83 15.42
C ILE A 150 -16.18 0.64 13.90
N ASN A 151 -17.38 0.60 13.30
CA ASN A 151 -17.57 0.42 11.87
C ASN A 151 -16.81 1.44 10.99
N LEU A 152 -16.55 2.65 11.49
CA LEU A 152 -15.83 3.70 10.77
C LEU A 152 -14.35 3.37 10.54
N PHE A 153 -13.72 2.64 11.47
CA PHE A 153 -12.27 2.43 11.48
C PHE A 153 -11.86 0.96 11.31
N VAL A 154 -12.80 0.02 11.43
CA VAL A 154 -12.46 -1.40 11.53
C VAL A 154 -11.73 -1.94 10.29
N TYR A 155 -12.14 -1.53 9.09
CA TYR A 155 -11.42 -1.92 7.87
C TYR A 155 -10.09 -1.19 7.71
N TYR A 156 -9.96 0.06 8.16
CA TYR A 156 -8.67 0.76 8.19
C TYR A 156 -7.64 -0.04 9.02
N LEU A 157 -8.05 -0.65 10.12
CA LEU A 157 -7.19 -1.52 10.92
C LEU A 157 -6.80 -2.81 10.19
N ALA A 158 -7.75 -3.45 9.47
CA ALA A 158 -7.47 -4.63 8.66
C ALA A 158 -6.46 -4.34 7.55
N PHE A 159 -6.64 -3.24 6.82
CA PHE A 159 -5.73 -2.82 5.75
C PHE A 159 -4.38 -2.34 6.28
N TYR A 160 -4.33 -1.71 7.46
CA TYR A 160 -3.08 -1.41 8.15
C TYR A 160 -2.26 -2.67 8.43
N TYR A 161 -2.90 -3.75 8.91
CA TYR A 161 -2.22 -5.03 9.13
C TYR A 161 -1.56 -5.53 7.84
N LEU A 162 -2.29 -5.51 6.72
CA LEU A 162 -1.78 -5.94 5.42
C LEU A 162 -0.61 -5.05 4.97
N PHE A 163 -0.77 -3.73 5.05
CA PHE A 163 0.24 -2.74 4.69
C PHE A 163 1.53 -2.95 5.49
N HIS A 164 1.44 -3.01 6.83
CA HIS A 164 2.59 -3.23 7.71
C HIS A 164 3.31 -4.54 7.37
N LYS A 165 2.57 -5.64 7.24
CA LYS A 165 3.17 -6.96 7.03
C LYS A 165 3.83 -7.12 5.67
N LEU A 166 3.21 -6.62 4.60
CA LEU A 166 3.80 -6.69 3.25
C LEU A 166 5.03 -5.79 3.14
N LEU A 167 4.95 -4.55 3.62
CA LEU A 167 6.08 -3.61 3.56
C LEU A 167 7.28 -4.13 4.37
N MET A 168 7.05 -4.60 5.61
CA MET A 168 8.11 -5.17 6.42
C MET A 168 8.71 -6.43 5.81
N LEU A 169 7.89 -7.31 5.22
CA LEU A 169 8.38 -8.51 4.55
C LEU A 169 9.34 -8.16 3.41
N ASP A 170 8.94 -7.22 2.55
CA ASP A 170 9.73 -6.77 1.40
C ASP A 170 11.11 -6.23 1.83
N ILE A 171 11.13 -5.30 2.78
CA ILE A 171 12.37 -4.69 3.28
C ILE A 171 13.25 -5.70 4.00
N THR A 172 12.69 -6.47 4.94
CA THR A 172 13.49 -7.40 5.73
C THR A 172 14.04 -8.54 4.89
N SER A 173 13.31 -8.96 3.85
CA SER A 173 13.82 -9.97 2.91
C SER A 173 14.97 -9.48 2.03
N SER A 174 15.11 -8.15 1.90
CA SER A 174 16.16 -7.51 1.13
C SER A 174 17.35 -7.05 1.99
N VAL A 175 17.13 -6.80 3.28
CA VAL A 175 18.14 -6.25 4.21
C VAL A 175 18.80 -7.33 5.06
N LEU A 176 18.03 -8.31 5.56
CA LEU A 176 18.49 -9.28 6.56
C LEU A 176 19.03 -10.56 5.91
N ASP A 177 19.94 -11.22 6.61
CA ASP A 177 20.31 -12.60 6.31
C ASP A 177 19.21 -13.59 6.73
N LYS A 178 19.36 -14.86 6.32
CA LYS A 178 18.34 -15.89 6.55
C LYS A 178 18.02 -16.10 8.04
N GLU A 179 19.02 -15.98 8.90
CA GLU A 179 18.87 -16.19 10.34
C GLU A 179 18.12 -15.03 10.99
N ASN A 180 18.58 -13.79 10.79
CA ASN A 180 17.93 -12.61 11.35
C ASN A 180 16.52 -12.42 10.76
N PHE A 181 16.30 -12.78 9.50
CA PHE A 181 14.96 -12.76 8.91
C PHE A 181 13.99 -13.73 9.60
N LYS A 182 14.42 -14.95 9.90
CA LYS A 182 13.58 -15.94 10.60
C LYS A 182 13.27 -15.47 12.03
N ILE A 183 14.27 -14.93 12.72
CA ILE A 183 14.08 -14.37 14.07
C ILE A 183 13.10 -13.19 14.01
N PHE A 184 13.29 -12.25 13.09
CA PHE A 184 12.43 -11.08 12.97
C PHE A 184 10.99 -11.43 12.60
N ASN A 185 10.78 -12.35 11.66
CA ASN A 185 9.44 -12.73 11.21
C ASN A 185 8.65 -13.54 12.27
N THR A 186 9.36 -14.25 13.16
CA THR A 186 8.74 -14.98 14.27
C THR A 186 8.48 -14.09 15.50
N GLN A 187 9.29 -13.06 15.71
CA GLN A 187 9.11 -12.10 16.79
C GLN A 187 8.12 -11.00 16.42
N ALA A 188 7.49 -10.40 17.44
CA ALA A 188 6.68 -9.21 17.23
C ALA A 188 7.61 -8.05 16.80
N SER A 189 7.27 -7.37 15.70
CA SER A 189 8.00 -6.18 15.26
C SER A 189 8.09 -5.16 16.40
N THR A 190 9.26 -4.53 16.55
CA THR A 190 9.47 -3.54 17.61
C THR A 190 8.52 -2.35 17.42
N PHE A 191 8.27 -1.62 18.50
CA PHE A 191 7.36 -0.47 18.49
C PHE A 191 7.73 0.56 17.43
N GLU A 192 9.02 0.82 17.22
CA GLU A 192 9.51 1.80 16.22
C GLU A 192 9.08 1.44 14.79
N PHE A 193 9.14 0.16 14.40
CA PHE A 193 8.68 -0.29 13.08
C PHE A 193 7.17 -0.10 12.94
N LYS A 194 6.39 -0.52 13.95
CA LYS A 194 4.92 -0.39 13.93
C LYS A 194 4.50 1.07 13.83
N PHE A 195 5.07 1.94 14.67
CA PHE A 195 4.77 3.36 14.67
C PHE A 195 5.13 4.01 13.33
N SER A 196 6.33 3.72 12.79
CA SER A 196 6.75 4.26 11.49
C SER A 196 5.81 3.83 10.37
N THR A 197 5.47 2.54 10.29
CA THR A 197 4.53 2.03 9.28
C THR A 197 3.12 2.56 9.47
N LEU A 198 2.70 2.88 10.69
CA LEU A 198 1.41 3.51 10.96
C LEU A 198 1.39 4.94 10.40
N CYS A 199 2.44 5.72 10.66
CA CYS A 199 2.60 7.05 10.06
C CYS A 199 2.60 6.98 8.53
N PHE A 200 3.30 6.01 7.95
CA PHE A 200 3.33 5.81 6.49
C PHE A 200 1.97 5.40 5.95
N TYR A 201 1.25 4.52 6.63
CA TYR A 201 -0.10 4.12 6.24
C TYR A 201 -1.08 5.30 6.24
N LEU A 202 -1.03 6.15 7.28
CA LEU A 202 -1.83 7.37 7.34
C LEU A 202 -1.46 8.35 6.23
N LEU A 203 -0.16 8.50 5.93
CA LEU A 203 0.30 9.36 4.85
C LEU A 203 -0.12 8.81 3.47
N SER A 204 -0.08 7.49 3.30
CA SER A 204 -0.56 6.78 2.11
C SER A 204 -2.06 6.81 1.92
N SER A 205 -2.82 7.17 2.96
CA SER A 205 -4.26 7.38 2.84
C SER A 205 -4.58 8.61 1.98
N ILE A 206 -3.60 9.49 1.75
CA ILE A 206 -3.68 10.57 0.76
C ILE A 206 -3.19 10.02 -0.60
N PRO A 207 -4.04 9.94 -1.64
CA PRO A 207 -3.78 9.17 -2.86
C PRO A 207 -2.41 9.45 -3.53
N LEU A 208 -2.12 10.71 -3.82
CA LEU A 208 -0.88 11.10 -4.51
C LEU A 208 0.36 10.92 -3.62
N LEU A 209 0.22 11.12 -2.30
CA LEU A 209 1.32 10.91 -1.37
C LEU A 209 1.62 9.42 -1.22
N GLY A 210 0.61 8.55 -1.17
CA GLY A 210 0.79 7.10 -1.11
C GLY A 210 1.52 6.53 -2.32
N ILE A 211 1.25 7.07 -3.51
CA ILE A 211 1.95 6.66 -4.73
C ILE A 211 3.40 7.18 -4.74
N PHE A 212 3.61 8.46 -4.43
CA PHE A 212 4.94 9.09 -4.55
C PHE A 212 5.91 8.68 -3.43
N LEU A 213 5.43 8.60 -2.19
CA LEU A 213 6.28 8.37 -1.01
C LEU A 213 6.57 6.88 -0.77
N GLN A 214 6.08 5.99 -1.63
CA GLN A 214 6.32 4.55 -1.49
C GLN A 214 7.82 4.20 -1.43
N VAL A 215 8.63 4.86 -2.25
CA VAL A 215 10.10 4.72 -2.22
C VAL A 215 10.72 5.33 -0.96
N PHE A 216 10.17 6.44 -0.46
CA PHE A 216 10.62 7.03 0.81
C PHE A 216 10.42 6.06 1.98
N PHE A 217 9.28 5.35 2.04
CA PHE A 217 9.03 4.37 3.09
C PHE A 217 10.07 3.25 3.09
N VAL A 218 10.43 2.74 1.90
CA VAL A 218 11.47 1.73 1.74
C VAL A 218 12.82 2.26 2.22
N ILE A 219 13.22 3.48 1.81
CA ILE A 219 14.48 4.10 2.23
C ILE A 219 14.54 4.22 3.76
N PHE A 220 13.50 4.77 4.38
CA PHE A 220 13.46 4.98 5.82
C PHE A 220 13.56 3.66 6.58
N LEU A 221 12.74 2.66 6.21
CA LEU A 221 12.73 1.38 6.89
C LEU A 221 14.00 0.57 6.65
N THR A 222 14.68 0.78 5.51
CA THR A 222 16.01 0.20 5.26
C THR A 222 17.02 0.71 6.27
N HIS A 223 17.09 2.03 6.48
CA HIS A 223 17.96 2.62 7.50
C HIS A 223 17.61 2.15 8.90
N LEU A 224 16.30 2.09 9.22
CA LEU A 224 15.81 1.59 10.50
C LEU A 224 16.20 0.11 10.72
N ALA A 225 16.07 -0.74 9.71
CA ALA A 225 16.47 -2.15 9.77
C ALA A 225 17.98 -2.30 10.00
N TYR A 226 18.82 -1.60 9.24
CA TYR A 226 20.27 -1.65 9.45
C TYR A 226 20.69 -1.18 10.85
N GLN A 227 20.11 -0.10 11.36
CA GLN A 227 20.53 0.46 12.65
C GLN A 227 19.89 -0.25 13.87
N ARG A 228 18.67 -0.76 13.76
CA ARG A 228 17.94 -1.33 14.91
C ARG A 228 17.98 -2.84 14.98
N ILE A 229 17.97 -3.53 13.84
CA ILE A 229 18.03 -4.99 13.80
C ILE A 229 19.49 -5.43 13.77
N LEU A 230 20.25 -4.92 12.80
CA LEU A 230 21.65 -5.32 12.60
C LEU A 230 22.64 -4.50 13.44
N LYS A 231 22.17 -3.46 14.16
CA LYS A 231 22.98 -2.59 15.04
C LYS A 231 24.19 -1.98 14.32
N LEU A 232 24.05 -1.68 13.03
CA LEU A 232 25.11 -1.09 12.23
C LEU A 232 25.11 0.43 12.36
N GLU A 233 26.30 1.01 12.44
CA GLU A 233 26.49 2.45 12.39
C GLU A 233 26.65 2.94 10.95
N VAL A 234 26.26 4.20 10.73
CA VAL A 234 26.42 4.87 9.43
C VAL A 234 27.91 5.16 9.22
N LYS A 235 28.50 4.53 8.22
CA LYS A 235 29.86 4.80 7.75
C LYS A 235 29.76 5.75 6.55
N GLY A 236 29.66 7.05 6.81
CA GLY A 236 29.53 8.08 5.76
C GLY A 236 29.46 9.49 6.29
#